data_AF-A0A3P7NCE6-F1
#
_entry.id   AF-A0A3P7NCE6-F1
#
_cell.length_a   1.000
_cell.length_b   1.000
_cell.length_c   1.000
_cell.angle_alpha   90.00
_cell.angle_beta   90.00
_cell.angle_gamma   90.00
#
_symmetry.space_group_name_H-M   'P 1'
#
loop_
_entity.id
_entity.type
_entity.pdbx_description
1 polymer ?
#
loop_
_entity_poly.entity_id
_entity_poly.type
_entity_poly.pdbx_seq_one_letter_code
_entity_poly.pdbx_strand_id
1 'polypeptide(L)'
;MRIVCIGAAPTGLGAAFRLNELIQEKEENAEDVEMVILEKEAYAGGLSCTVKDEKGFLWDMGGHITFNHNFPYYEKAVKWAVDEWNSLQRNCMVSEKSYFF
;
A
#
# COMPACT_ATOMS: atom_id res chain seq x y z
N MET A 1 -1.17 -24.28 -10.26
CA MET A 1 -0.44 -23.28 -11.10
C MET A 1 0.55 -22.53 -10.21
N ARG A 2 1.68 -22.05 -10.73
CA ARG A 2 2.64 -21.23 -9.95
C ARG A 2 2.78 -19.83 -10.53
N ILE A 3 2.67 -18.83 -9.67
CA ILE A 3 2.81 -17.42 -10.01
C ILE A 3 4.04 -16.88 -9.29
N VAL A 4 4.92 -16.21 -10.03
CA VAL A 4 6.04 -15.44 -9.47
C VAL A 4 5.71 -13.96 -9.60
N CYS A 5 5.60 -13.28 -8.48
CA CYS A 5 5.46 -11.83 -8.41
C CYS A 5 6.82 -11.22 -8.03
N ILE A 6 7.28 -10.22 -8.78
CA ILE A 6 8.54 -9.51 -8.49
C ILE A 6 8.17 -8.12 -7.97
N GLY A 7 8.52 -7.86 -6.71
CA GLY A 7 8.22 -6.65 -5.97
C GLY A 7 7.07 -6.82 -4.97
N ALA A 8 7.33 -6.51 -3.70
CA ALA A 8 6.36 -6.47 -2.61
C ALA A 8 5.85 -5.03 -2.33
N ALA A 9 5.70 -4.23 -3.40
CA ALA A 9 5.02 -2.94 -3.36
C ALA A 9 3.48 -3.14 -3.35
N PRO A 10 2.65 -2.08 -3.16
CA PRO A 10 1.19 -2.22 -3.08
C PRO A 10 0.55 -3.01 -4.21
N THR A 11 1.09 -2.93 -5.43
CA THR A 11 0.62 -3.72 -6.57
C THR A 11 0.81 -5.23 -6.37
N GLY A 12 2.01 -5.67 -5.97
CA GLY A 12 2.30 -7.09 -5.75
C GLY A 12 1.56 -7.64 -4.54
N LEU A 13 1.51 -6.86 -3.45
CA LEU A 13 0.71 -7.20 -2.26
C LEU A 13 -0.78 -7.25 -2.57
N GLY A 14 -1.30 -6.38 -3.43
CA GLY A 14 -2.69 -6.41 -3.88
C GLY A 14 -3.03 -7.68 -4.65
N ALA A 15 -2.13 -8.15 -5.52
CA ALA A 15 -2.30 -9.42 -6.22
C ALA A 15 -2.34 -10.61 -5.25
N ALA A 16 -1.43 -10.63 -4.28
CA ALA A 16 -1.40 -11.68 -3.25
C ALA A 16 -2.63 -11.62 -2.34
N PHE A 17 -3.07 -10.43 -1.96
CA PHE A 17 -4.28 -10.23 -1.17
C PHE A 17 -5.51 -10.80 -1.89
N ARG A 18 -5.66 -10.51 -3.19
CA ARG A 18 -6.78 -11.06 -3.97
C ARG A 18 -6.71 -12.58 -4.14
N LEU A 19 -5.52 -13.13 -4.39
CA LEU A 19 -5.36 -14.58 -4.48
C LEU A 19 -5.74 -15.26 -3.16
N ASN A 20 -5.29 -14.70 -2.03
CA ASN A 20 -5.66 -15.21 -0.72
C ASN A 20 -7.17 -15.18 -0.47
N GLU A 21 -7.88 -14.11 -0.88
CA GLU A 21 -9.34 -14.08 -0.81
C GLU A 21 -9.99 -15.19 -1.64
N LEU A 22 -9.55 -15.39 -2.89
CA LEU A 22 -10.10 -16.44 -3.78
C LEU A 22 -9.91 -17.84 -3.19
N ILE A 23 -8.76 -18.10 -2.56
CA ILE A 23 -8.49 -19.37 -1.87
C ILE A 23 -9.45 -19.54 -0.68
N GLN A 24 -9.66 -18.49 0.12
CA GLN A 24 -10.59 -18.53 1.26
C GLN A 24 -12.06 -18.70 0.82
N GLU A 25 -12.42 -18.12 -0.33
CA GLU A 25 -13.72 -18.26 -0.99
C GLU A 25 -13.91 -19.66 -1.61
N LYS A 26 -12.86 -20.52 -1.60
CA LYS A 26 -12.83 -21.85 -2.23
C LYS A 26 -13.16 -21.82 -3.71
N GLU A 27 -12.68 -20.78 -4.40
CA GLU A 27 -12.83 -20.70 -5.85
C GLU A 27 -12.03 -21.83 -6.51
N GLU A 28 -12.69 -22.66 -7.32
CA GLU A 28 -12.12 -23.90 -7.89
C GLU A 28 -10.81 -23.64 -8.66
N ASN A 29 -10.73 -22.49 -9.34
CA ASN A 29 -9.55 -22.12 -10.14
C ASN A 29 -8.36 -21.65 -9.29
N ALA A 30 -8.56 -21.37 -8.00
CA ALA A 30 -7.56 -20.79 -7.11
C ALA A 30 -6.97 -21.81 -6.10
N GLU A 31 -7.64 -22.95 -5.87
CA GLU A 31 -7.27 -23.92 -4.83
C GLU A 31 -5.83 -24.43 -4.95
N ASP A 32 -5.39 -24.74 -6.17
CA ASP A 32 -4.04 -25.24 -6.47
C ASP A 32 -3.07 -24.15 -6.97
N VAL A 33 -3.36 -22.87 -6.70
CA VAL A 33 -2.51 -21.74 -7.12
C VAL A 33 -1.55 -21.36 -6.00
N GLU A 34 -0.25 -21.50 -6.27
CA GLU A 34 0.81 -21.03 -5.38
C GLU A 34 1.41 -19.73 -5.93
N MET A 35 1.55 -18.71 -5.08
CA MET A 35 2.27 -17.47 -5.40
C MET A 35 3.50 -17.31 -4.52
N VAL A 36 4.63 -16.97 -5.14
CA VAL A 36 5.82 -16.46 -4.44
C VAL A 36 6.03 -15.00 -4.81
N ILE A 37 6.27 -14.16 -3.80
CA ILE A 37 6.66 -12.76 -3.99
C ILE A 37 8.15 -12.64 -3.70
N LEU A 38 8.89 -12.08 -4.64
CA LEU A 38 10.32 -11.81 -4.52
C LEU A 38 10.54 -10.31 -4.42
N GLU A 39 11.00 -9.84 -3.27
CA GLU A 39 11.37 -8.44 -3.03
C GLU A 39 12.89 -8.35 -2.84
N LYS A 40 13.50 -7.32 -3.42
CA LYS A 40 14.93 -7.04 -3.28
C LYS A 40 15.24 -6.49 -1.90
N GLU A 41 14.37 -5.64 -1.37
CA GLU A 41 14.53 -5.01 -0.08
C GLU A 41 14.15 -5.96 1.07
N ALA A 42 14.66 -5.69 2.28
CA ALA A 42 14.37 -6.49 3.47
C ALA A 42 12.94 -6.28 4.04
N TYR A 43 12.17 -5.38 3.43
CA TYR A 43 10.83 -4.99 3.86
C TYR A 43 9.93 -4.78 2.64
N ALA A 44 8.62 -4.94 2.87
CA ALA A 44 7.61 -4.68 1.86
C ALA A 44 7.22 -3.18 1.82
N GLY A 45 6.57 -2.77 0.73
CA GLY A 45 5.97 -1.43 0.59
C GLY A 45 6.50 -0.61 -0.58
N GLY A 46 7.69 -0.91 -1.11
CA GLY A 46 8.28 -0.17 -2.24
C GLY A 46 8.32 1.34 -1.95
N LEU A 47 7.82 2.17 -2.89
CA LEU A 47 7.73 3.63 -2.69
C LEU A 47 6.76 4.05 -1.59
N SER A 48 5.87 3.16 -1.14
CA SER A 48 4.92 3.43 -0.06
C SER A 48 5.43 3.00 1.32
N CYS A 49 6.74 2.70 1.45
CA CYS A 49 7.32 2.33 2.73
C CYS A 49 7.49 3.54 3.67
N THR A 50 7.59 3.25 4.96
CA THR A 50 8.01 4.20 5.99
C THR A 50 9.29 3.67 6.64
N VAL A 51 10.27 4.54 6.84
CA VAL A 51 11.54 4.26 7.50
C VAL A 51 11.67 5.08 8.78
N LYS A 52 12.30 4.49 9.81
CA LYS A 52 12.57 5.18 11.08
C LYS A 52 14.05 5.56 11.13
N ASP A 53 14.33 6.82 11.42
CA ASP A 53 15.72 7.27 11.62
C ASP A 53 16.24 6.98 13.03
N GLU A 54 17.53 7.21 13.24
CA GLU A 54 18.22 6.98 14.53
C GLU A 54 17.68 7.84 15.68
N LYS A 55 17.02 8.97 15.37
CA LYS A 55 16.42 9.88 16.35
C LYS A 55 14.96 9.56 16.62
N GLY A 56 14.40 8.58 15.91
CA GLY A 56 13.05 8.08 16.09
C GLY A 56 11.98 8.76 15.23
N PHE A 57 12.36 9.62 14.29
CA PHE A 57 11.40 10.19 13.33
C PHE A 57 11.05 9.17 12.25
N LEU A 58 9.81 9.25 11.77
CA LEU A 58 9.30 8.43 10.68
C LEU A 58 9.30 9.24 9.38
N TRP A 59 9.84 8.65 8.33
CA TRP A 59 9.97 9.25 7.01
C TRP A 59 9.39 8.32 5.96
N ASP A 60 8.74 8.87 4.95
CA ASP A 60 8.27 8.14 3.78
C ASP A 60 8.85 8.76 2.50
N MET A 61 8.51 8.18 1.34
CA MET A 61 9.03 8.64 0.05
C MET A 61 8.11 9.65 -0.64
N GLY A 62 7.72 10.72 0.06
CA GLY A 62 7.02 11.86 -0.57
C GLY A 62 5.74 12.35 0.10
N GLY A 63 5.50 12.05 1.37
CA GLY A 63 4.31 12.52 2.11
C GLY A 63 3.02 11.84 1.67
N HIS A 64 3.02 10.51 1.62
CA HIS A 64 1.89 9.69 1.22
C HIS A 64 0.71 9.88 2.19
N ILE A 65 -0.47 10.01 1.60
CA ILE A 65 -1.76 9.92 2.27
C ILE A 65 -2.61 8.89 1.54
N THR A 66 -3.41 8.12 2.27
CA THR A 66 -4.37 7.19 1.66
C THR A 66 -5.69 7.90 1.41
N PHE A 67 -6.23 7.75 0.21
CA PHE A 67 -7.57 8.18 -0.17
C PHE A 67 -8.08 7.26 -1.28
N ASN A 68 -9.39 7.14 -1.42
CA ASN A 68 -9.99 6.39 -2.50
C ASN A 68 -11.12 7.20 -3.15
N HIS A 69 -11.35 6.97 -4.45
CA HIS A 69 -12.46 7.56 -5.19
C HIS A 69 -13.52 6.49 -5.44
N ASN A 70 -14.23 6.08 -4.38
CA ASN A 70 -15.27 5.04 -4.42
C ASN A 70 -14.74 3.65 -4.83
N PHE A 71 -13.62 3.23 -4.25
CA PHE A 71 -13.05 1.89 -4.43
C PHE A 71 -13.23 1.07 -3.16
N PRO A 72 -14.39 0.39 -2.97
CA PRO A 72 -14.68 -0.33 -1.74
C PRO A 72 -13.70 -1.46 -1.47
N TYR A 73 -13.13 -2.04 -2.53
CA TYR A 73 -12.14 -3.11 -2.42
C TYR A 73 -10.85 -2.63 -1.74
N TYR A 74 -10.35 -1.46 -2.15
CA TYR A 74 -9.15 -0.87 -1.54
C TYR A 74 -9.42 -0.49 -0.08
N GLU A 75 -10.58 0.10 0.21
CA GLU A 75 -10.95 0.45 1.59
C GLU A 75 -11.03 -0.78 2.50
N LYS A 76 -11.63 -1.86 2.01
CA LYS A 76 -11.67 -3.16 2.73
C LYS A 76 -10.26 -3.65 3.04
N ALA A 77 -9.37 -3.66 2.04
CA ALA A 77 -8.00 -4.14 2.21
C ALA A 77 -7.23 -3.30 3.24
N VAL A 78 -7.32 -1.97 3.16
CA VAL A 78 -6.62 -1.04 4.05
C VAL A 78 -7.14 -1.12 5.49
N LYS A 79 -8.46 -1.26 5.68
CA LYS A 79 -9.07 -1.45 7.02
C LYS A 79 -8.84 -2.85 7.59
N TRP A 80 -8.67 -3.86 6.75
CA TRP A 80 -8.28 -5.20 7.19
C TRP A 80 -6.82 -5.23 7.66
N ALA A 81 -5.94 -4.48 7.01
CA ALA A 81 -4.51 -4.47 7.31
C ALA A 81 -4.14 -3.63 8.54
N VAL A 82 -4.92 -2.58 8.85
CA VAL A 82 -4.64 -1.64 9.95
C VAL A 82 -5.95 -1.26 10.63
N ASP A 83 -6.01 -1.46 11.95
CA ASP A 83 -7.22 -1.26 12.76
C ASP A 83 -7.60 0.23 12.91
N GLU A 84 -6.61 1.11 13.07
CA GLU A 84 -6.80 2.52 13.41
C GLU A 84 -6.33 3.46 12.30
N TRP A 85 -7.20 4.40 11.90
CA TRP A 85 -6.92 5.41 10.88
C TRP A 85 -7.25 6.82 11.35
N ASN A 86 -6.33 7.74 11.08
CA ASN A 86 -6.59 9.18 11.24
C ASN A 86 -7.33 9.73 10.02
N SER A 87 -8.47 10.37 10.24
CA SER A 87 -9.23 11.06 9.19
C SER A 87 -8.93 12.55 9.19
N LEU A 88 -8.46 13.07 8.06
CA LEU A 88 -8.01 14.45 7.91
C LEU A 88 -8.73 15.13 6.75
N GLN A 89 -9.12 16.40 6.93
CA GLN A 89 -9.51 17.28 5.84
C GLN A 89 -8.24 17.84 5.20
N ARG A 90 -8.08 17.67 3.88
CA ARG A 90 -6.88 18.13 3.16
C ARG A 90 -6.72 19.64 3.29
N ASN A 91 -5.59 20.09 3.81
CA ASN A 91 -5.18 21.49 3.84
C ASN A 91 -3.84 21.65 3.10
N CYS A 92 -3.87 22.22 1.89
CA CYS A 92 -2.70 22.42 1.04
C CYS A 92 -2.63 23.90 0.65
N MET A 93 -1.46 24.50 0.77
CA MET A 93 -1.22 25.92 0.52
C MET A 93 -0.11 26.08 -0.51
N VAL A 94 -0.23 27.12 -1.34
CA VAL A 94 0.83 27.56 -2.25
C VAL A 94 1.42 28.84 -1.70
N SER A 95 2.73 28.89 -1.54
CA SER A 95 3.43 30.12 -1.16
C SER A 95 3.87 30.84 -2.43
N GLU A 96 3.32 32.03 -2.66
CA GLU A 96 3.75 32.93 -3.72
C GLU A 96 4.58 34.06 -3.13
N LYS A 97 5.80 34.28 -3.66
CA LYS A 97 6.58 35.47 -3.37
C LYS A 97 6.26 36.53 -4.42
N SER A 98 5.39 37.47 -4.08
CA SER A 98 5.18 38.68 -4.88
C SER A 98 6.35 39.63 -4.65
N TYR A 99 7.27 39.73 -5.59
CA TYR A 99 8.25 40.83 -5.62
C TYR A 99 7.52 42.10 -6.09
N PHE A 100 6.96 42.86 -5.16
CA PHE A 100 6.60 44.26 -5.43
C PHE A 100 7.89 45.08 -5.34
N PHE A 101 8.33 45.61 -6.49
CA PHE A 101 9.31 46.72 -6.55
C PHE A 101 8.60 48.05 -6.35
#